data_AF-A0A6J7ZG82-F1
#
_entry.id   AF-A0A6J7ZG82-F1
#
_cell.length_a   1.000
_cell.length_b   1.000
_cell.length_c   1.000
_cell.angle_alpha   90.00
_cell.angle_beta   90.00
_cell.angle_gamma   90.00
#
_symmetry.space_group_name_H-M   'P 1'
#
loop_
_entity.id
_entity.type
_entity.pdbx_description
1 polymer ?
#
loop_
_entity_poly.entity_id
_entity_poly.type
_entity_poly.pdbx_seq_one_letter_code
_entity_poly.pdbx_strand_id
1 'polypeptide(L)'
;MKQLEVLPLFRCSGVPSPPSPPCTGGLGGLFRCSLSQLGNLFYATTYMSLTEEILSQIQGNPFKGLQKADELWTGLKNNTLPLPDTIKQDDKPLESLDYDVVICGGTLGILIGATLAIKGWRVGLIERGKLQGREQEWNISRQELEVFVELNLLSEVELKTAIATEYNPARLSFPQGNDIWVKDVLNIGVDPVYLLETLKIKFLEAGGILLENTAYQGSIIHPDGVAVNVTEIHSPRLAGEGLGDRSIILKTRLLIDAMGHFSPLVRQARQGQKPDAVCLVVGTCATGYPNNQTGDIFASFTPLKNQCQYFWEAFPARDGRTTYLFTYLDANPQRFSLESLFEDYFKLLPEYQQIELNQLTFKRALFGFFPCYKNSPLKMPWNRVLAVGDSSGNQSPLSFGGFGAMVRHLQRLTDGIDQALTTDQLSQNALSLLQPYQPSLSVTWLFQRSMSVGIQQTINPEQINQLLTTVFQEMEQLGEPILKPFLQDVVRFSALTQTLSKTAISHPGLIFKIIPQVGLISLINWTIHYWNLGLYTGLYPLAKTLEPMFNKLPLSSQYYYYRWLEAWKYGSGQDYD
;
A
#
# COMPACT_ATOMS: atom_id res chain seq x y z
N MET A 1 -9.99 -0.27 0.74
CA MET A 1 -8.99 0.21 -0.25
C MET A 1 -7.56 -0.30 -0.01
N LYS A 2 -7.31 -1.00 1.09
CA LYS A 2 -5.96 -1.43 1.52
C LYS A 2 -5.53 -2.69 0.79
N GLN A 3 -4.51 -2.59 -0.06
CA GLN A 3 -3.96 -3.77 -0.72
C GLN A 3 -2.85 -4.37 0.12
N LEU A 4 -3.12 -5.55 0.67
CA LEU A 4 -2.22 -6.21 1.60
C LEU A 4 -1.14 -6.98 0.85
N GLU A 5 0.00 -6.34 0.61
CA GLU A 5 1.23 -7.05 0.32
C GLU A 5 1.79 -7.69 1.59
N VAL A 6 1.28 -8.90 1.93
CA VAL A 6 1.93 -9.75 2.93
C VAL A 6 3.35 -10.09 2.46
N LEU A 7 4.35 -9.78 3.26
CA LEU A 7 5.76 -10.10 2.99
C LEU A 7 5.97 -11.61 2.85
N PRO A 8 6.49 -12.12 1.70
CA PRO A 8 7.01 -13.48 1.66
C PRO A 8 8.41 -13.47 2.28
N LEU A 9 8.48 -13.60 3.60
CA LEU A 9 9.75 -13.75 4.33
C LEU A 9 10.06 -15.25 4.48
N PHE A 10 11.05 -15.72 3.73
CA PHE A 10 11.85 -16.95 3.91
C PHE A 10 11.12 -18.32 3.97
N ARG A 11 11.47 -19.20 3.01
CA ARG A 11 11.53 -20.66 3.21
C ARG A 11 12.87 -21.00 3.85
N CYS A 12 12.86 -21.77 4.94
CA CYS A 12 14.07 -22.26 5.58
C CYS A 12 14.80 -23.26 4.66
N SER A 13 15.99 -22.89 4.19
CA SER A 13 17.00 -23.84 3.71
C SER A 13 17.61 -24.53 4.93
N GLY A 14 17.48 -25.86 5.00
CA GLY A 14 17.99 -26.67 6.10
C GLY A 14 19.51 -26.59 6.21
N VAL A 15 19.99 -26.24 7.41
CA VAL A 15 21.39 -26.42 7.81
C VAL A 15 21.57 -27.87 8.28
N PRO A 16 22.58 -28.62 7.84
CA PRO A 16 22.83 -29.97 8.32
C PRO A 16 23.27 -29.93 9.79
N SER A 17 22.68 -30.81 10.60
CA SER A 17 23.08 -31.03 12.00
C SER A 17 24.51 -31.59 12.07
N PRO A 18 25.34 -31.17 13.04
CA PRO A 18 26.65 -31.78 13.25
C PRO A 18 26.48 -33.20 13.82
N PRO A 19 27.41 -34.13 13.54
CA PRO A 19 27.30 -35.51 14.01
C PRO A 19 27.54 -35.60 15.52
N SER A 20 26.70 -36.39 16.19
CA SER A 20 26.85 -36.77 17.60
C SER A 20 28.08 -37.66 17.81
N PRO A 21 28.85 -37.48 18.90
CA PRO A 21 29.95 -38.38 19.23
C PRO A 21 29.43 -39.66 19.93
N PRO A 22 30.20 -40.77 19.90
CA PRO A 22 29.70 -42.10 20.26
C PRO A 22 29.64 -42.32 21.77
N CYS A 23 28.66 -43.14 22.17
CA CYS A 23 28.50 -43.65 23.53
C CYS A 23 29.66 -44.56 23.93
N THR A 24 30.25 -44.31 25.10
CA THR A 24 31.00 -45.30 25.88
C THR A 24 30.43 -45.34 27.29
N GLY A 25 30.15 -46.55 27.78
CA GLY A 25 29.52 -46.79 29.07
C GLY A 25 30.46 -46.72 30.27
N GLY A 26 29.88 -46.63 31.47
CA GLY A 26 30.60 -46.73 32.73
C GLY A 26 29.67 -46.65 33.95
N LEU A 27 29.62 -47.75 34.69
CA LEU A 27 28.90 -48.02 35.94
C LEU A 27 29.02 -46.98 37.07
N GLY A 28 27.95 -46.90 37.89
CA GLY A 28 28.08 -46.80 39.35
C GLY A 28 27.31 -45.65 40.02
N GLY A 29 26.37 -45.97 40.92
CA GLY A 29 25.88 -45.00 41.92
C GLY A 29 24.44 -45.20 42.41
N LEU A 30 24.30 -45.93 43.51
CA LEU A 30 23.07 -46.17 44.28
C LEU A 30 22.64 -44.96 45.14
N PHE A 31 21.34 -44.92 45.47
CA PHE A 31 20.64 -44.24 46.58
C PHE A 31 20.40 -42.72 46.53
N ARG A 32 19.13 -42.33 46.33
CA ARG A 32 18.18 -41.96 47.40
C ARG A 32 16.84 -41.50 46.82
N CYS A 33 15.76 -42.24 47.12
CA CYS A 33 14.39 -41.72 47.08
C CYS A 33 14.24 -40.65 48.16
N SER A 34 13.69 -39.48 47.81
CA SER A 34 13.00 -38.62 48.78
C SER A 34 11.60 -38.32 48.27
N LEU A 35 10.65 -38.39 49.19
CA LEU A 35 9.26 -38.02 48.99
C LEU A 35 9.17 -36.53 48.66
N SER A 36 8.94 -36.19 47.39
CA SER A 36 8.33 -34.93 46.97
C SER A 36 7.50 -35.05 45.69
N GLN A 37 7.09 -36.28 45.34
CA GLN A 37 6.00 -36.52 44.40
C GLN A 37 4.66 -36.35 45.14
N LEU A 38 4.11 -35.15 45.11
CA LEU A 38 2.67 -34.83 45.16
C LEU A 38 2.51 -33.30 45.16
N GLY A 39 2.66 -32.69 43.98
CA GLY A 39 2.45 -31.25 43.81
C GLY A 39 3.26 -30.70 42.66
N ASN A 40 2.78 -30.94 41.42
CA ASN A 40 2.94 -30.10 40.23
C ASN A 40 2.68 -30.94 38.97
N LEU A 41 1.41 -31.32 38.81
CA LEU A 41 0.82 -31.68 37.53
C LEU A 41 -0.39 -30.75 37.31
N PHE A 42 -0.16 -29.44 37.45
CA PHE A 42 -0.99 -28.47 36.76
C PHE A 42 -0.53 -28.50 35.30
N TYR A 43 -1.25 -29.25 34.47
CA TYR A 43 -1.27 -28.99 33.04
C TYR A 43 -1.58 -27.51 32.86
N ALA A 44 -0.58 -26.72 32.46
CA ALA A 44 -0.83 -25.45 31.83
C ALA A 44 -1.45 -25.76 30.47
N THR A 45 -2.78 -25.92 30.44
CA THR A 45 -3.54 -25.71 29.20
C THR A 45 -3.32 -24.25 28.84
N THR A 46 -2.31 -23.99 28.02
CA THR A 46 -2.21 -22.75 27.26
C THR A 46 -3.47 -22.66 26.42
N TYR A 47 -4.42 -21.82 26.86
CA TYR A 47 -5.57 -21.49 26.04
C TYR A 47 -5.06 -20.84 24.76
N MET A 48 -5.27 -21.52 23.64
CA MET A 48 -4.98 -21.01 22.31
C MET A 48 -5.86 -19.77 22.08
N SER A 49 -5.30 -18.70 21.51
CA SER A 49 -6.10 -17.51 21.15
C SER A 49 -7.05 -17.85 20.01
N LEU A 50 -8.16 -17.11 19.88
CA LEU A 50 -9.09 -17.31 18.76
C LEU A 50 -8.38 -17.08 17.42
N THR A 51 -7.43 -16.15 17.42
CA THR A 51 -6.54 -15.87 16.31
C THR A 51 -5.72 -17.09 15.89
N GLU A 52 -4.99 -17.70 16.82
CA GLU A 52 -4.18 -18.89 16.52
C GLU A 52 -5.07 -20.07 16.11
N GLU A 53 -6.18 -20.28 16.83
CA GLU A 53 -7.13 -21.36 16.57
C GLU A 53 -7.69 -21.30 15.13
N ILE A 54 -8.21 -20.15 14.71
CA ILE A 54 -8.83 -19.99 13.39
C ILE A 54 -7.75 -19.95 12.29
N LEU A 55 -6.70 -19.13 12.47
CA LEU A 55 -5.73 -18.91 11.40
C LEU A 55 -4.85 -20.13 11.12
N SER A 56 -4.59 -20.97 12.12
CA SER A 56 -3.82 -22.20 11.91
C SER A 56 -4.55 -23.24 11.06
N GLN A 57 -5.90 -23.18 11.02
CA GLN A 57 -6.75 -24.10 10.26
C GLN A 57 -6.94 -23.69 8.79
N ILE A 58 -6.68 -22.42 8.46
CA ILE A 58 -6.76 -21.93 7.07
C ILE A 58 -5.59 -22.51 6.26
N GLN A 59 -5.85 -22.89 5.00
CA GLN A 59 -4.83 -23.42 4.11
C GLN A 59 -3.59 -22.51 4.04
N GLY A 60 -2.40 -23.10 4.19
CA GLY A 60 -1.14 -22.37 4.22
C GLY A 60 -0.72 -21.85 5.59
N ASN A 61 -1.55 -22.02 6.63
CA ASN A 61 -1.30 -21.58 8.01
C ASN A 61 -0.86 -20.09 8.07
N PRO A 62 -1.76 -19.14 7.74
CA PRO A 62 -1.49 -17.72 7.75
C PRO A 62 -0.99 -17.17 9.10
N PHE A 63 -1.23 -17.87 10.21
CA PHE A 63 -0.73 -17.46 11.53
C PHE A 63 0.79 -17.27 11.55
N LYS A 64 1.56 -18.11 10.84
CA LYS A 64 3.02 -17.94 10.71
C LYS A 64 3.41 -16.66 9.95
N GLY A 65 2.59 -16.26 8.98
CA GLY A 65 2.79 -15.00 8.26
C GLY A 65 2.48 -13.79 9.15
N LEU A 66 1.44 -13.91 9.99
CA LEU A 66 1.04 -12.87 10.94
C LEU A 66 2.15 -12.59 11.95
N GLN A 67 2.77 -13.65 12.50
CA GLN A 67 3.91 -13.53 13.42
C GLN A 67 5.09 -12.75 12.80
N LYS A 68 5.42 -13.03 11.52
CA LYS A 68 6.47 -12.31 10.80
C LYS A 68 6.12 -10.84 10.53
N ALA A 69 4.85 -10.56 10.22
CA ALA A 69 4.38 -9.19 10.07
C ALA A 69 4.49 -8.43 11.41
N ASP A 70 4.23 -9.11 12.52
CA ASP A 70 4.38 -8.55 13.88
C ASP A 70 5.83 -8.32 14.30
N GLU A 71 6.76 -9.19 13.91
CA GLU A 71 8.19 -8.95 14.09
C GLU A 71 8.63 -7.67 13.37
N LEU A 72 8.19 -7.48 12.12
CA LEU A 72 8.53 -6.28 11.35
C LEU A 72 7.87 -5.03 11.93
N TRP A 73 6.60 -5.11 12.32
CA TRP A 73 5.89 -4.02 12.99
C TRP A 73 6.58 -3.62 14.28
N THR A 74 6.94 -4.61 15.11
CA THR A 74 7.69 -4.43 16.36
C THR A 74 9.03 -3.76 16.10
N GLY A 75 9.76 -4.21 15.08
CA GLY A 75 11.02 -3.59 14.68
C GLY A 75 10.86 -2.13 14.25
N LEU A 76 9.80 -1.82 13.48
CA LEU A 76 9.51 -0.47 13.02
C LEU A 76 9.20 0.47 14.20
N LYS A 77 8.26 0.09 15.08
CA LYS A 77 7.85 0.92 16.21
C LYS A 77 8.98 1.10 17.24
N ASN A 78 9.89 0.13 17.35
CA ASN A 78 11.05 0.20 18.24
C ASN A 78 12.30 0.81 17.59
N ASN A 79 12.27 1.11 16.29
CA ASN A 79 13.42 1.58 15.51
C ASN A 79 14.63 0.62 15.52
N THR A 80 14.38 -0.69 15.52
CA THR A 80 15.44 -1.72 15.56
C THR A 80 15.70 -2.37 14.21
N LEU A 81 14.96 -2.00 13.16
CA LEU A 81 15.20 -2.51 11.82
C LEU A 81 16.54 -2.00 11.27
N PRO A 82 17.39 -2.88 10.69
CA PRO A 82 18.69 -2.48 10.19
C PRO A 82 18.54 -1.49 9.03
N LEU A 83 19.31 -0.40 9.06
CA LEU A 83 19.35 0.57 7.97
C LEU A 83 20.01 -0.07 6.73
N PRO A 84 19.31 -0.11 5.58
CA PRO A 84 19.92 -0.59 4.35
C PRO A 84 20.94 0.44 3.83
N ASP A 85 22.10 -0.04 3.40
CA ASP A 85 23.10 0.72 2.63
C ASP A 85 23.24 0.08 1.24
N THR A 86 22.20 0.25 0.43
CA THR A 86 22.03 -0.45 -0.85
C THR A 86 22.36 0.40 -2.07
N ILE A 87 22.24 1.73 -1.98
CA ILE A 87 22.61 2.66 -3.06
C ILE A 87 23.96 3.30 -2.74
N LYS A 88 24.89 3.19 -3.68
CA LYS A 88 26.21 3.83 -3.67
C LYS A 88 26.39 4.69 -4.92
N GLN A 89 27.43 5.51 -4.95
CA GLN A 89 27.79 6.35 -6.10
C GLN A 89 29.23 6.06 -6.52
N ASP A 90 29.49 6.12 -7.82
CA ASP A 90 30.83 6.02 -8.43
C ASP A 90 30.88 7.01 -9.60
N ASP A 91 31.95 7.80 -9.68
CA ASP A 91 32.11 8.85 -10.70
C ASP A 91 32.56 8.30 -12.06
N LYS A 92 32.87 7.00 -12.16
CA LYS A 92 33.25 6.35 -13.42
C LYS A 92 32.01 6.01 -14.25
N PRO A 93 32.00 6.22 -15.58
CA PRO A 93 30.90 5.78 -16.43
C PRO A 93 30.85 4.25 -16.60
N LEU A 94 29.68 3.72 -16.96
CA LEU A 94 29.43 2.29 -17.19
C LEU A 94 29.79 1.80 -18.61
N GLU A 95 30.02 2.74 -19.54
CA GLU A 95 30.40 2.59 -20.97
C GLU A 95 29.36 1.88 -21.85
N SER A 96 28.61 0.92 -21.32
CA SER A 96 27.57 0.15 -22.01
C SER A 96 26.40 -0.14 -21.07
N LEU A 97 25.19 -0.15 -21.63
CA LEU A 97 23.95 -0.36 -20.89
C LEU A 97 23.13 -1.47 -21.52
N ASP A 98 22.73 -2.44 -20.70
CA ASP A 98 21.92 -3.58 -21.10
C ASP A 98 20.46 -3.16 -21.35
N TYR A 99 19.97 -2.24 -20.51
CA TYR A 99 18.59 -1.77 -20.50
C TYR A 99 18.50 -0.24 -20.52
N ASP A 100 17.36 0.27 -20.98
CA ASP A 100 17.01 1.67 -20.77
C ASP A 100 16.35 1.83 -19.39
N VAL A 101 15.57 0.84 -18.95
CA VAL A 101 14.92 0.83 -17.65
C VAL A 101 15.07 -0.53 -16.98
N VAL A 102 15.44 -0.55 -15.70
CA VAL A 102 15.30 -1.72 -14.83
C VAL A 102 14.28 -1.39 -13.75
N ILE A 103 13.29 -2.26 -13.57
CA ILE A 103 12.23 -2.13 -12.57
C ILE A 103 12.43 -3.20 -11.51
N CYS A 104 12.51 -2.80 -10.25
CA CYS A 104 12.59 -3.70 -9.11
C CYS A 104 11.21 -3.84 -8.44
N GLY A 105 10.66 -5.05 -8.41
CA GLY A 105 9.34 -5.34 -7.86
C GLY A 105 8.28 -5.44 -8.96
N GLY A 106 7.67 -6.61 -9.11
CA GLY A 106 6.83 -6.92 -10.25
C GLY A 106 5.33 -6.66 -10.06
N THR A 107 4.79 -6.75 -8.85
CA THR A 107 3.33 -6.69 -8.59
C THR A 107 2.68 -5.46 -9.24
N LEU A 108 3.13 -4.26 -8.87
CA LEU A 108 2.69 -3.00 -9.47
C LEU A 108 3.66 -2.52 -10.57
N GLY A 109 4.91 -2.96 -10.52
CA GLY A 109 5.92 -2.59 -11.52
C GLY A 109 5.62 -3.10 -12.92
N ILE A 110 4.87 -4.20 -13.07
CA ILE A 110 4.50 -4.72 -14.40
C ILE A 110 3.56 -3.76 -15.15
N LEU A 111 2.74 -2.95 -14.45
CA LEU A 111 1.86 -1.97 -15.10
C LEU A 111 2.67 -0.95 -15.88
N ILE A 112 3.68 -0.34 -15.24
CA ILE A 112 4.56 0.63 -15.90
C ILE A 112 5.59 -0.03 -16.82
N GLY A 113 6.04 -1.25 -16.48
CA GLY A 113 6.97 -2.01 -17.32
C GLY A 113 6.36 -2.35 -18.67
N ALA A 114 5.10 -2.80 -18.70
CA ALA A 114 4.37 -3.10 -19.91
C ALA A 114 4.20 -1.86 -20.80
N THR A 115 3.79 -0.72 -20.25
CA THR A 115 3.60 0.50 -21.05
C THR A 115 4.91 1.01 -21.65
N LEU A 116 6.00 0.97 -20.88
CA LEU A 116 7.32 1.38 -21.37
C LEU A 116 7.87 0.42 -22.44
N ALA A 117 7.68 -0.89 -22.28
CA ALA A 117 8.05 -1.86 -23.30
C ALA A 117 7.24 -1.68 -24.59
N ILE A 118 5.92 -1.43 -24.49
CA ILE A 118 5.04 -1.14 -25.64
C ILE A 118 5.50 0.14 -26.38
N LYS A 119 6.00 1.15 -25.66
CA LYS A 119 6.62 2.34 -26.26
C LYS A 119 8.00 2.08 -26.91
N GLY A 120 8.53 0.87 -26.80
CA GLY A 120 9.78 0.45 -27.45
C GLY A 120 11.04 0.61 -26.60
N TRP A 121 10.93 0.89 -25.30
CA TRP A 121 12.08 0.93 -24.40
C TRP A 121 12.58 -0.48 -24.05
N ARG A 122 13.89 -0.66 -23.88
CA ARG A 122 14.46 -1.93 -23.39
C ARG A 122 14.27 -2.01 -21.88
N VAL A 123 13.24 -2.74 -21.46
CA VAL A 123 12.85 -2.84 -20.04
C VAL A 123 13.21 -4.22 -19.47
N GLY A 124 13.99 -4.22 -18.39
CA GLY A 124 14.18 -5.38 -17.52
C GLY A 124 13.32 -5.23 -16.27
N LEU A 125 12.54 -6.26 -15.92
CA LEU A 125 11.77 -6.31 -14.68
C LEU A 125 12.29 -7.45 -13.81
N ILE A 126 12.66 -7.15 -12.57
CA ILE A 126 13.10 -8.15 -11.59
C ILE A 126 12.02 -8.37 -10.53
N GLU A 127 11.78 -9.64 -10.20
CA GLU A 127 10.90 -10.04 -9.11
C GLU A 127 11.61 -11.09 -8.25
N ARG A 128 11.60 -10.89 -6.93
CA ARG A 128 12.28 -11.78 -5.98
C ARG A 128 11.67 -13.18 -5.99
N GLY A 129 10.37 -13.30 -6.23
CA GLY A 129 9.68 -14.56 -6.41
C GLY A 129 9.22 -14.77 -7.85
N LYS A 130 8.15 -15.54 -8.00
CA LYS A 130 7.37 -15.57 -9.24
C LYS A 130 6.49 -14.32 -9.31
N LEU A 131 6.44 -13.65 -10.45
CA LEU A 131 5.46 -12.59 -10.68
C LEU A 131 4.10 -13.25 -10.87
N GLN A 132 3.25 -13.13 -9.85
CA GLN A 132 1.91 -13.70 -9.86
C GLN A 132 0.97 -12.85 -9.01
N GLY A 133 -0.27 -12.69 -9.49
CA GLY A 133 -1.34 -12.11 -8.70
C GLY A 133 -1.71 -12.98 -7.51
N ARG A 134 -2.32 -12.34 -6.51
CA ARG A 134 -2.93 -13.04 -5.38
C ARG A 134 -4.41 -13.28 -5.71
N GLU A 135 -5.00 -14.31 -5.12
CA GLU A 135 -6.44 -14.58 -5.24
C GLU A 135 -7.32 -13.51 -4.56
N GLN A 136 -6.74 -12.68 -3.71
CA GLN A 136 -7.45 -11.56 -3.08
C GLN A 136 -7.76 -10.49 -4.14
N GLU A 137 -9.04 -10.23 -4.35
CA GLU A 137 -9.49 -9.19 -5.27
C GLU A 137 -9.05 -7.78 -4.84
N TRP A 138 -8.89 -6.92 -5.84
CA TRP A 138 -8.56 -5.51 -5.68
C TRP A 138 -9.78 -4.64 -5.96
N ASN A 139 -10.29 -3.97 -4.93
CA ASN A 139 -11.44 -3.08 -5.06
C ASN A 139 -11.05 -1.73 -5.69
N ILE A 140 -11.76 -1.34 -6.74
CA ILE A 140 -11.56 -0.10 -7.50
C ILE A 140 -12.89 0.35 -8.13
N SER A 141 -12.98 1.59 -8.60
CA SER A 141 -14.16 2.11 -9.31
C SER A 141 -14.01 1.87 -10.82
N ARG A 142 -15.13 1.63 -11.53
CA ARG A 142 -15.12 1.27 -12.96
C ARG A 142 -14.34 2.25 -13.84
N GLN A 143 -14.53 3.56 -13.66
CA GLN A 143 -13.87 4.58 -14.49
C GLN A 143 -12.34 4.53 -14.40
N GLU A 144 -11.78 4.15 -13.26
CA GLU A 144 -10.32 4.11 -13.07
C GLU A 144 -9.68 3.01 -13.92
N LEU A 145 -10.44 1.97 -14.28
CA LEU A 145 -9.96 0.84 -15.07
C LEU A 145 -9.82 1.14 -16.56
N GLU A 146 -10.47 2.18 -17.07
CA GLU A 146 -10.44 2.55 -18.49
C GLU A 146 -9.01 2.86 -18.97
N VAL A 147 -8.14 3.33 -18.07
CA VAL A 147 -6.73 3.61 -18.36
C VAL A 147 -5.99 2.40 -18.92
N PHE A 148 -6.41 1.17 -18.58
CA PHE A 148 -5.81 -0.04 -19.14
C PHE A 148 -6.11 -0.19 -20.63
N VAL A 149 -7.31 0.22 -21.07
CA VAL A 149 -7.71 0.20 -22.47
C VAL A 149 -7.05 1.36 -23.22
N GLU A 150 -7.07 2.55 -22.64
CA GLU A 150 -6.44 3.75 -23.20
C GLU A 150 -4.94 3.55 -23.48
N LEU A 151 -4.25 2.82 -22.60
CA LEU A 151 -2.84 2.48 -22.74
C LEU A 151 -2.56 1.21 -23.55
N ASN A 152 -3.59 0.59 -24.13
CA ASN A 152 -3.50 -0.68 -24.87
C ASN A 152 -2.87 -1.83 -24.04
N LEU A 153 -3.04 -1.80 -22.72
CA LEU A 153 -2.61 -2.87 -21.82
C LEU A 153 -3.62 -4.02 -21.79
N LEU A 154 -4.90 -3.69 -21.90
CA LEU A 154 -5.99 -4.66 -21.99
C LEU A 154 -6.95 -4.22 -23.10
N SER A 155 -7.45 -5.18 -23.86
CA SER A 155 -8.67 -5.00 -24.66
C SER A 155 -9.90 -4.90 -23.74
N GLU A 156 -11.02 -4.40 -24.26
CA GLU A 156 -12.29 -4.39 -23.52
C GLU A 156 -12.71 -5.79 -23.02
N VAL A 157 -12.41 -6.83 -23.81
CA VAL A 157 -12.71 -8.22 -23.46
C VAL A 157 -11.83 -8.68 -22.30
N GLU A 158 -10.51 -8.45 -22.39
CA GLU A 158 -9.58 -8.78 -21.31
C GLU A 158 -9.93 -8.00 -20.04
N LEU A 159 -10.31 -6.73 -20.15
CA LEU A 159 -10.71 -5.93 -18.99
C LEU A 159 -11.96 -6.52 -18.32
N LYS A 160 -12.97 -6.89 -19.11
CA LYS A 160 -14.17 -7.54 -18.60
C LYS A 160 -13.85 -8.87 -17.91
N THR A 161 -12.89 -9.64 -18.43
CA THR A 161 -12.43 -10.89 -17.79
C THR A 161 -11.65 -10.63 -16.51
N ALA A 162 -10.89 -9.53 -16.43
CA ALA A 162 -10.17 -9.14 -15.22
C ALA A 162 -11.11 -8.73 -14.06
N ILE A 163 -12.36 -8.38 -14.34
CA ILE A 163 -13.35 -8.07 -13.30
C ILE A 163 -13.93 -9.38 -12.75
N ALA A 164 -13.59 -9.69 -11.49
CA ALA A 164 -14.07 -10.87 -10.78
C ALA A 164 -15.47 -10.66 -10.20
N THR A 165 -15.71 -9.48 -9.62
CA THR A 165 -16.97 -9.14 -8.97
C THR A 165 -17.36 -7.70 -9.24
N GLU A 166 -18.67 -7.48 -9.22
CA GLU A 166 -19.29 -6.17 -9.23
C GLU A 166 -20.47 -6.23 -8.27
N TYR A 167 -20.54 -5.27 -7.36
CA TYR A 167 -21.66 -5.16 -6.42
C TYR A 167 -22.18 -3.73 -6.41
N ASN A 168 -23.41 -3.53 -5.93
CA ASN A 168 -23.98 -2.21 -5.71
C ASN A 168 -25.27 -2.38 -4.88
N PRO A 169 -25.58 -1.47 -3.93
CA PRO A 169 -24.78 -0.32 -3.50
C PRO A 169 -23.70 -0.68 -2.45
N ALA A 170 -22.88 0.32 -2.12
CA ALA A 170 -21.96 0.31 -1.00
C ALA A 170 -22.42 1.27 0.11
N ARG A 171 -21.98 1.02 1.35
CA ARG A 171 -22.50 1.67 2.56
C ARG A 171 -21.41 2.37 3.36
N LEU A 172 -21.78 3.50 3.96
CA LEU A 172 -21.09 4.12 5.09
C LEU A 172 -21.98 4.00 6.32
N SER A 173 -21.43 3.58 7.46
CA SER A 173 -22.22 3.33 8.67
C SER A 173 -21.48 3.76 9.93
N PHE A 174 -22.10 4.63 10.71
CA PHE A 174 -21.54 5.15 11.97
C PHE A 174 -22.63 5.20 13.05
N PRO A 175 -22.27 5.11 14.34
CA PRO A 175 -23.25 5.14 15.42
C PRO A 175 -24.08 6.42 15.38
N GLN A 176 -25.37 6.28 15.72
CA GLN A 176 -26.32 7.40 15.85
C GLN A 176 -26.56 8.19 14.55
N GLY A 177 -26.03 7.73 13.42
CA GLY A 177 -26.33 8.25 12.08
C GLY A 177 -27.17 7.27 11.26
N ASN A 178 -27.80 7.78 10.20
CA ASN A 178 -28.37 6.92 9.17
C ASN A 178 -27.25 6.35 8.28
N ASP A 179 -27.45 5.13 7.80
CA ASP A 179 -26.57 4.55 6.78
C ASP A 179 -26.66 5.36 5.49
N ILE A 180 -25.50 5.71 4.94
CA ILE A 180 -25.37 6.44 3.67
C ILE A 180 -25.04 5.42 2.58
N TRP A 181 -25.80 5.44 1.49
CA TRP A 181 -25.65 4.50 0.39
C TRP A 181 -25.12 5.19 -0.86
N VAL A 182 -24.05 4.64 -1.42
CA VAL A 182 -23.41 5.12 -2.65
C VAL A 182 -23.34 4.01 -3.68
N LYS A 183 -23.34 4.40 -4.95
CA LYS A 183 -23.14 3.48 -6.08
C LYS A 183 -21.83 3.80 -6.78
N ASP A 184 -21.24 2.77 -7.39
CA ASP A 184 -20.13 2.91 -8.33
C ASP A 184 -18.83 3.45 -7.70
N VAL A 185 -18.66 3.22 -6.39
CA VAL A 185 -17.46 3.58 -5.62
C VAL A 185 -16.82 2.30 -5.07
N LEU A 186 -15.59 2.01 -5.49
CA LEU A 186 -14.83 0.81 -5.10
C LEU A 186 -15.58 -0.52 -5.31
N ASN A 187 -16.57 -0.50 -6.20
CA ASN A 187 -17.60 -1.53 -6.29
C ASN A 187 -17.21 -2.69 -7.22
N ILE A 188 -16.05 -2.58 -7.87
CA ILE A 188 -15.47 -3.59 -8.76
C ILE A 188 -14.35 -4.30 -8.03
N GLY A 189 -14.42 -5.62 -7.93
CA GLY A 189 -13.32 -6.48 -7.52
C GLY A 189 -12.56 -7.00 -8.74
N VAL A 190 -11.31 -6.57 -8.89
CA VAL A 190 -10.41 -7.02 -9.96
C VAL A 190 -9.68 -8.28 -9.53
N ASP A 191 -9.55 -9.27 -10.43
CA ASP A 191 -8.76 -10.49 -10.29
C ASP A 191 -7.28 -10.21 -10.58
N PRO A 192 -6.40 -10.13 -9.57
CA PRO A 192 -4.99 -9.87 -9.81
C PRO A 192 -4.29 -11.04 -10.50
N VAL A 193 -4.76 -12.27 -10.33
CA VAL A 193 -4.15 -13.45 -10.98
C VAL A 193 -4.27 -13.30 -12.49
N TYR A 194 -5.47 -13.01 -12.97
CA TYR A 194 -5.71 -12.79 -14.39
C TYR A 194 -5.07 -11.50 -14.89
N LEU A 195 -5.24 -10.38 -14.18
CA LEU A 195 -4.72 -9.08 -14.60
C LEU A 195 -3.20 -9.11 -14.75
N LEU A 196 -2.47 -9.58 -13.72
CA LEU A 196 -1.01 -9.57 -13.76
C LEU A 196 -0.44 -10.55 -14.78
N GLU A 197 -1.07 -11.71 -14.99
CA GLU A 197 -0.65 -12.64 -16.05
C GLU A 197 -0.87 -12.04 -17.44
N THR A 198 -2.00 -11.35 -17.66
CA THR A 198 -2.28 -10.66 -18.92
C THR A 198 -1.25 -9.56 -19.18
N LEU A 199 -0.99 -8.71 -18.20
CA LEU A 199 0.03 -7.64 -18.29
C LEU A 199 1.44 -8.21 -18.52
N LYS A 200 1.77 -9.33 -17.85
CA LYS A 200 3.02 -10.06 -18.06
C LYS A 200 3.16 -10.55 -19.51
N ILE A 201 2.10 -11.10 -20.10
CA ILE A 201 2.11 -11.51 -21.51
C ILE A 201 2.36 -10.30 -22.42
N LYS A 202 1.63 -9.19 -22.24
CA LYS A 202 1.83 -7.97 -23.04
C LYS A 202 3.26 -7.42 -22.92
N PHE A 203 3.81 -7.43 -21.70
CA PHE A 203 5.20 -7.01 -21.45
C PHE A 203 6.20 -7.85 -22.23
N LEU A 204 6.05 -9.19 -22.20
CA LEU A 204 6.93 -10.11 -22.91
C LEU A 204 6.78 -10.00 -24.43
N GLU A 205 5.55 -9.87 -24.94
CA GLU A 205 5.25 -9.67 -26.36
C GLU A 205 5.86 -8.36 -26.89
N ALA A 206 5.90 -7.32 -26.06
CA ALA A 206 6.56 -6.04 -26.37
C ALA A 206 8.10 -6.10 -26.25
N GLY A 207 8.69 -7.26 -25.97
CA GLY A 207 10.14 -7.46 -25.87
C GLY A 207 10.73 -7.17 -24.47
N GLY A 208 9.89 -6.96 -23.46
CA GLY A 208 10.32 -6.83 -22.07
C GLY A 208 10.95 -8.12 -21.53
N ILE A 209 11.98 -7.96 -20.69
CA ILE A 209 12.69 -9.09 -20.07
C ILE A 209 12.26 -9.23 -18.61
N LEU A 210 11.64 -10.37 -18.27
CA LEU A 210 11.23 -10.69 -16.91
C LEU A 210 12.25 -11.64 -16.26
N LEU A 211 12.80 -11.22 -15.12
CA LEU A 211 13.71 -12.00 -14.28
C LEU A 211 13.00 -12.35 -12.96
N GLU A 212 12.30 -13.48 -12.96
CA GLU A 212 11.69 -14.05 -11.75
C GLU A 212 12.75 -14.73 -10.88
N ASN A 213 12.42 -14.94 -9.60
CA ASN A 213 13.32 -15.47 -8.57
C ASN A 213 14.64 -14.70 -8.51
N THR A 214 14.60 -13.39 -8.75
CA THR A 214 15.78 -12.52 -8.85
C THR A 214 15.66 -11.40 -7.82
N ALA A 215 16.47 -11.45 -6.77
CA ALA A 215 16.41 -10.54 -5.64
C ALA A 215 17.36 -9.35 -5.81
N TYR A 216 16.84 -8.13 -5.66
CA TYR A 216 17.66 -6.92 -5.53
C TYR A 216 18.61 -7.00 -4.32
N GLN A 217 19.89 -6.66 -4.54
CA GLN A 217 20.91 -6.60 -3.48
C GLN A 217 21.43 -5.18 -3.24
N GLY A 218 21.59 -4.38 -4.30
CA GLY A 218 22.12 -3.03 -4.20
C GLY A 218 22.35 -2.43 -5.59
N SER A 219 22.62 -1.13 -5.65
CA SER A 219 22.99 -0.45 -6.89
C SER A 219 24.12 0.54 -6.68
N ILE A 220 24.87 0.76 -7.75
CA ILE A 220 25.87 1.82 -7.84
C ILE A 220 25.41 2.78 -8.94
N ILE A 221 25.29 4.06 -8.60
CA ILE A 221 24.88 5.11 -9.52
C ILE A 221 26.12 5.71 -10.13
N HIS A 222 26.12 5.75 -11.46
CA HIS A 222 27.17 6.28 -12.31
C HIS A 222 26.66 7.52 -13.06
N PRO A 223 27.55 8.35 -13.64
CA PRO A 223 27.11 9.54 -14.39
C PRO A 223 26.16 9.22 -15.56
N ASP A 224 26.38 8.09 -16.24
CA ASP A 224 25.67 7.65 -17.45
C ASP A 224 24.65 6.52 -17.22
N GLY A 225 24.59 5.93 -16.01
CA GLY A 225 23.67 4.82 -15.73
C GLY A 225 23.68 4.35 -14.28
N VAL A 226 23.09 3.19 -14.05
CA VAL A 226 23.02 2.51 -12.75
C VAL A 226 23.41 1.05 -12.95
N ALA A 227 24.35 0.55 -12.15
CA ALA A 227 24.68 -0.86 -12.06
C ALA A 227 23.86 -1.49 -10.92
N VAL A 228 22.90 -2.33 -11.27
CA VAL A 228 21.97 -2.98 -10.34
C VAL A 228 22.46 -4.38 -10.05
N ASN A 229 22.91 -4.61 -8.81
CA ASN A 229 23.32 -5.92 -8.32
C ASN A 229 22.10 -6.72 -7.88
N VAL A 230 21.93 -7.91 -8.44
CA VAL A 230 20.84 -8.82 -8.10
C VAL A 230 21.36 -10.24 -7.92
N THR A 231 20.61 -11.07 -7.21
CA THR A 231 20.89 -12.48 -7.01
C THR A 231 19.77 -13.32 -7.62
N GLU A 232 20.09 -14.14 -8.62
CA GLU A 232 19.21 -15.19 -9.09
C GLU A 232 19.16 -16.32 -8.05
N ILE A 233 17.96 -16.61 -7.56
CA ILE A 233 17.65 -17.65 -6.59
C ILE A 233 17.24 -18.91 -7.37
N HIS A 234 17.90 -20.03 -7.11
CA HIS A 234 17.60 -21.33 -7.74
C HIS A 234 17.64 -21.33 -9.29
N SER A 235 18.69 -20.75 -9.89
CA SER A 235 18.81 -20.62 -11.34
C SER A 235 18.85 -21.99 -12.06
N PRO A 236 17.88 -22.33 -12.93
CA PRO A 236 17.85 -23.60 -13.67
C PRO A 236 18.92 -23.70 -14.77
N ARG A 237 19.72 -22.64 -14.99
CA ARG A 237 20.77 -22.60 -16.03
C ARG A 237 22.08 -23.29 -15.60
N LEU A 238 22.21 -23.73 -14.34
CA LEU A 238 23.28 -24.62 -13.89
C LEU A 238 22.87 -26.10 -14.10
N ALA A 239 22.65 -26.48 -15.36
CA ALA A 239 22.60 -27.88 -15.75
C ALA A 239 24.03 -28.46 -15.71
N GLY A 240 24.53 -28.77 -14.52
CA GLY A 240 25.84 -29.41 -14.34
C GLY A 240 26.40 -29.35 -12.92
N GLU A 241 26.14 -28.28 -12.17
CA GLU A 241 26.71 -28.08 -10.82
C GLU A 241 25.70 -27.40 -9.89
N GLY A 242 24.68 -28.15 -9.45
CA GLY A 242 23.82 -27.80 -8.31
C GLY A 242 22.91 -26.57 -8.44
N LEU A 243 21.92 -26.50 -7.55
CA LEU A 243 21.07 -25.33 -7.33
C LEU A 243 21.86 -24.30 -6.52
N GLY A 244 22.59 -23.41 -7.21
CA GLY A 244 23.34 -22.31 -6.60
C GLY A 244 22.69 -20.95 -6.83
N ASP A 245 22.90 -20.02 -5.91
CA ASP A 245 22.57 -18.61 -6.09
C ASP A 245 23.65 -17.94 -6.95
N ARG A 246 23.25 -17.06 -7.87
CA ARG A 246 24.17 -16.36 -8.77
C ARG A 246 23.97 -14.84 -8.68
N SER A 247 25.04 -14.13 -8.36
CA SER A 247 25.06 -12.67 -8.46
C SER A 247 25.26 -12.22 -9.91
N ILE A 248 24.42 -11.31 -10.38
CA ILE A 248 24.52 -10.68 -11.70
C ILE A 248 24.41 -9.15 -11.55
N ILE A 249 24.95 -8.43 -12.52
CA ILE A 249 24.87 -6.97 -12.60
C ILE A 249 24.07 -6.61 -13.85
N LEU A 250 23.01 -5.83 -13.68
CA LEU A 250 22.22 -5.27 -14.77
C LEU A 250 22.57 -3.79 -14.91
N LYS A 251 23.03 -3.35 -16.09
CA LYS A 251 23.36 -1.95 -16.34
C LYS A 251 22.18 -1.25 -17.02
N THR A 252 21.71 -0.14 -16.45
CA THR A 252 20.51 0.57 -16.93
C THR A 252 20.68 2.09 -16.97
N ARG A 253 19.91 2.81 -17.80
CA ARG A 253 19.85 4.29 -17.76
C ARG A 253 19.05 4.81 -16.56
N LEU A 254 17.96 4.12 -16.24
CA LEU A 254 17.02 4.45 -15.16
C LEU A 254 16.70 3.20 -14.33
N LEU A 255 16.75 3.34 -13.01
CA LEU A 255 16.25 2.36 -12.05
C LEU A 255 14.88 2.83 -11.50
N ILE A 256 13.87 1.98 -11.63
CA ILE A 256 12.54 2.20 -11.05
C ILE A 256 12.35 1.27 -9.85
N ASP A 257 12.06 1.86 -8.70
CA ASP A 257 11.73 1.17 -7.46
C ASP A 257 10.21 0.99 -7.33
N ALA A 258 9.77 -0.26 -7.42
CA ALA A 258 8.39 -0.70 -7.23
C ALA A 258 8.31 -1.85 -6.20
N MET A 259 9.26 -1.92 -5.25
CA MET A 259 9.38 -3.01 -4.26
C MET A 259 8.46 -2.86 -3.04
N GLY A 260 7.55 -1.88 -3.08
CA GLY A 260 6.57 -1.64 -2.04
C GLY A 260 7.07 -0.78 -0.88
N HIS A 261 6.26 -0.73 0.19
CA HIS A 261 6.46 0.09 1.38
C HIS A 261 7.80 -0.15 2.11
N PHE A 262 8.33 -1.36 2.03
CA PHE A 262 9.56 -1.76 2.72
C PHE A 262 10.78 -1.79 1.81
N SER A 263 10.69 -1.13 0.63
CA SER A 263 11.81 -0.99 -0.29
C SER A 263 13.10 -0.58 0.44
N PRO A 264 14.23 -1.27 0.22
CA PRO A 264 15.50 -0.87 0.80
C PRO A 264 15.94 0.53 0.33
N LEU A 265 15.59 0.95 -0.90
CA LEU A 265 15.92 2.28 -1.43
C LEU A 265 15.16 3.36 -0.66
N VAL A 266 13.85 3.17 -0.48
CA VAL A 266 13.00 4.09 0.29
C VAL A 266 13.49 4.19 1.73
N ARG A 267 13.82 3.06 2.36
CA ARG A 267 14.30 3.03 3.74
C ARG A 267 15.66 3.73 3.89
N GLN A 268 16.56 3.57 2.93
CA GLN A 268 17.84 4.29 2.89
C GLN A 268 17.64 5.79 2.66
N ALA A 269 16.78 6.17 1.71
CA ALA A 269 16.45 7.57 1.40
C ALA A 269 15.83 8.29 2.60
N ARG A 270 15.03 7.58 3.40
CA ARG A 270 14.41 8.10 4.63
C ARG A 270 15.32 7.99 5.86
N GLN A 271 16.51 7.39 5.76
CA GLN A 271 17.49 7.27 6.86
C GLN A 271 16.88 6.69 8.16
N GLY A 272 15.94 5.75 8.04
CA GLY A 272 15.26 5.14 9.19
C GLY A 272 14.28 6.05 9.93
N GLN A 273 13.86 7.16 9.32
CA GLN A 273 12.78 7.98 9.86
C GLN A 273 11.55 7.10 10.11
N LYS A 274 11.00 7.20 11.32
CA LYS A 274 9.72 6.55 11.64
C LYS A 274 8.59 7.20 10.84
N PRO A 275 7.59 6.41 10.42
CA PRO A 275 6.41 6.97 9.78
C PRO A 275 5.65 7.88 10.75
N ASP A 276 5.06 8.94 10.21
CA ASP A 276 4.21 9.89 10.93
C ASP A 276 2.90 9.26 11.40
N ALA A 277 2.41 8.29 10.62
CA ALA A 277 1.26 7.47 10.96
C ALA A 277 1.40 6.07 10.34
N VAL A 278 0.67 5.11 10.88
CA VAL A 278 0.64 3.73 10.41
C VAL A 278 -0.81 3.28 10.38
N CYS A 279 -1.22 2.66 9.29
CA CYS A 279 -2.47 1.90 9.29
C CYS A 279 -2.17 0.43 9.58
N LEU A 280 -2.77 -0.13 10.63
CA LEU A 280 -2.85 -1.58 10.82
C LEU A 280 -4.14 -2.09 10.20
N VAL A 281 -4.10 -3.23 9.54
CA VAL A 281 -5.29 -3.91 9.03
C VAL A 281 -5.15 -5.42 9.18
N VAL A 282 -6.27 -6.05 9.51
CA VAL A 282 -6.48 -7.49 9.55
C VAL A 282 -7.83 -7.80 8.92
N GLY A 283 -8.06 -9.04 8.49
CA GLY A 283 -9.30 -9.42 7.88
C GLY A 283 -9.30 -10.83 7.33
N THR A 284 -10.46 -11.30 6.92
CA THR A 284 -10.61 -12.62 6.29
C THR A 284 -11.53 -12.54 5.09
N CYS A 285 -11.37 -13.52 4.20
CA CYS A 285 -12.38 -13.86 3.20
C CYS A 285 -13.04 -15.16 3.63
N ALA A 286 -14.36 -15.19 3.73
CA ALA A 286 -15.11 -16.38 4.17
C ALA A 286 -16.43 -16.56 3.40
N THR A 287 -16.85 -17.82 3.29
CA THR A 287 -18.21 -18.20 2.85
C THR A 287 -19.11 -18.43 4.06
N GLY A 288 -20.43 -18.41 3.86
CA GLY A 288 -21.44 -18.66 4.91
C GLY A 288 -22.30 -17.44 5.26
N TYR A 289 -21.92 -16.25 4.77
CA TYR A 289 -22.73 -15.04 4.95
C TYR A 289 -24.08 -15.16 4.21
N PRO A 290 -25.22 -14.88 4.88
CA PRO A 290 -26.55 -14.96 4.26
C PRO A 290 -26.80 -13.82 3.27
N ASN A 291 -26.24 -12.63 3.54
CA ASN A 291 -26.37 -11.44 2.70
C ASN A 291 -24.99 -11.02 2.18
N ASN A 292 -24.83 -10.93 0.86
CA ASN A 292 -23.56 -10.54 0.23
C ASN A 292 -23.75 -9.74 -1.07
N GLN A 293 -24.82 -8.96 -1.16
CA GLN A 293 -25.13 -8.14 -2.34
C GLN A 293 -24.60 -6.70 -2.23
N THR A 294 -24.28 -6.26 -1.01
CA THR A 294 -23.81 -4.92 -0.70
C THR A 294 -22.44 -4.96 -0.02
N GLY A 295 -21.70 -3.85 -0.11
CA GLY A 295 -20.44 -3.66 0.60
C GLY A 295 -20.51 -2.53 1.62
N ASP A 296 -19.55 -2.51 2.55
CA ASP A 296 -19.28 -1.41 3.46
C ASP A 296 -17.94 -0.78 3.05
N ILE A 297 -17.95 0.45 2.55
CA ILE A 297 -16.72 1.20 2.21
C ILE A 297 -16.05 1.70 3.48
N PHE A 298 -16.86 2.15 4.45
CA PHE A 298 -16.33 2.69 5.69
C PHE A 298 -17.37 2.62 6.79
N ALA A 299 -17.14 1.74 7.75
CA ALA A 299 -18.00 1.59 8.91
C ALA A 299 -17.22 1.71 10.21
N SER A 300 -17.87 2.17 11.27
CA SER A 300 -17.40 2.08 12.65
C SER A 300 -18.60 1.92 13.55
N PHE A 301 -18.50 1.07 14.57
CA PHE A 301 -19.62 0.85 15.50
C PHE A 301 -19.18 0.75 16.97
N THR A 302 -17.87 0.68 17.24
CA THR A 302 -17.36 0.64 18.60
C THR A 302 -16.91 2.02 19.07
N PRO A 303 -16.98 2.31 20.38
CA PRO A 303 -16.20 3.40 20.95
C PRO A 303 -14.69 3.16 20.76
N LEU A 304 -13.87 4.16 21.07
CA LEU A 304 -12.42 3.98 21.20
C LEU A 304 -12.08 2.75 22.05
N LYS A 305 -11.20 1.91 21.51
CA LYS A 305 -10.63 0.72 22.18
C LYS A 305 -9.11 0.72 21.96
N ASN A 306 -8.35 0.27 22.95
CA ASN A 306 -6.88 0.17 22.84
C ASN A 306 -6.18 1.47 22.37
N GLN A 307 -6.70 2.63 22.80
CA GLN A 307 -6.25 3.95 22.35
C GLN A 307 -6.25 4.11 20.82
N CYS A 308 -7.28 3.60 20.15
CA CYS A 308 -7.50 3.76 18.73
C CYS A 308 -8.99 3.62 18.36
N GLN A 309 -9.35 4.08 17.16
CA GLN A 309 -10.67 3.83 16.58
C GLN A 309 -10.58 2.63 15.65
N TYR A 310 -11.56 1.74 15.77
CA TYR A 310 -11.72 0.59 14.87
C TYR A 310 -12.66 0.95 13.73
N PHE A 311 -12.20 0.67 12.52
CA PHE A 311 -12.93 0.88 11.29
C PHE A 311 -13.04 -0.42 10.51
N TRP A 312 -14.13 -0.56 9.79
CA TRP A 312 -14.48 -1.77 9.07
C TRP A 312 -14.75 -1.49 7.60
N GLU A 313 -14.35 -2.45 6.78
CA GLU A 313 -14.63 -2.55 5.35
C GLU A 313 -15.20 -3.94 5.09
N ALA A 314 -16.16 -4.06 4.17
CA ALA A 314 -16.68 -5.35 3.75
C ALA A 314 -17.04 -5.34 2.26
N PHE A 315 -16.57 -6.35 1.52
CA PHE A 315 -16.75 -6.43 0.08
C PHE A 315 -17.23 -7.84 -0.31
N PRO A 316 -18.29 -7.96 -1.11
CA PRO A 316 -18.56 -9.17 -1.87
C PRO A 316 -17.32 -9.55 -2.70
N ALA A 317 -17.01 -10.84 -2.73
CA ALA A 317 -15.88 -11.42 -3.46
C ALA A 317 -16.31 -12.76 -4.09
N ARG A 318 -15.58 -13.23 -5.09
CA ARG A 318 -15.85 -14.50 -5.78
C ARG A 318 -15.93 -15.69 -4.82
N ASP A 319 -15.06 -15.69 -3.80
CA ASP A 319 -14.97 -16.77 -2.81
C ASP A 319 -15.73 -16.48 -1.50
N GLY A 320 -16.71 -15.56 -1.55
CA GLY A 320 -17.57 -15.23 -0.41
C GLY A 320 -17.56 -13.74 -0.10
N ARG A 321 -17.25 -13.36 1.14
CA ARG A 321 -17.20 -11.97 1.57
C ARG A 321 -15.87 -11.70 2.24
N THR A 322 -15.22 -10.62 1.83
CA THR A 322 -14.01 -10.14 2.46
C THR A 322 -14.37 -9.06 3.47
N THR A 323 -13.94 -9.21 4.71
CA THR A 323 -14.14 -8.20 5.76
C THR A 323 -12.80 -7.82 6.37
N TYR A 324 -12.61 -6.53 6.60
CA TYR A 324 -11.40 -5.97 7.20
C TYR A 324 -11.75 -5.20 8.46
N LEU A 325 -10.88 -5.30 9.47
CA LEU A 325 -10.76 -4.37 10.57
C LEU A 325 -9.45 -3.61 10.41
N PHE A 326 -9.50 -2.29 10.48
CA PHE A 326 -8.32 -1.44 10.42
C PHE A 326 -8.35 -0.28 11.40
N THR A 327 -7.19 0.32 11.63
CA THR A 327 -7.05 1.51 12.48
C THR A 327 -5.86 2.38 12.07
N TYR A 328 -5.92 3.68 12.34
CA TYR A 328 -4.82 4.63 12.16
C TYR A 328 -4.13 4.91 13.49
N LEU A 329 -2.82 4.70 13.54
CA LEU A 329 -1.98 4.80 14.72
C LEU A 329 -0.73 5.64 14.45
N ASP A 330 -0.01 5.99 15.51
CA ASP A 330 1.40 6.39 15.44
C ASP A 330 2.31 5.14 15.53
N ALA A 331 3.61 5.30 15.26
CA ALA A 331 4.61 4.23 15.44
C ALA A 331 5.18 4.15 16.87
N ASN A 332 4.34 4.32 17.89
CA ASN A 332 4.77 4.25 19.29
C ASN A 332 5.04 2.79 19.73
N PRO A 333 6.14 2.52 20.47
CA PRO A 333 6.45 1.19 21.02
C PRO A 333 5.32 0.50 21.80
N GLN A 334 4.44 1.27 22.45
CA GLN A 334 3.33 0.74 23.25
C GLN A 334 2.13 0.27 22.40
N ARG A 335 2.12 0.50 21.08
CA ARG A 335 1.05 0.03 20.20
C ARG A 335 0.99 -1.49 20.15
N PHE A 336 -0.21 -2.04 20.11
CA PHE A 336 -0.47 -3.48 20.06
C PHE A 336 0.01 -4.13 18.75
N SER A 337 -0.01 -5.46 18.72
CA SER A 337 0.39 -6.28 17.57
C SER A 337 -0.78 -6.51 16.60
N LEU A 338 -0.48 -6.86 15.34
CA LEU A 338 -1.48 -7.34 14.38
C LEU A 338 -2.20 -8.57 14.91
N GLU A 339 -1.53 -9.48 15.63
CA GLU A 339 -2.18 -10.61 16.29
C GLU A 339 -3.24 -10.15 17.30
N SER A 340 -2.94 -9.13 18.11
CA SER A 340 -3.92 -8.55 19.05
C SER A 340 -5.10 -7.89 18.32
N LEU A 341 -4.85 -7.26 17.17
CA LEU A 341 -5.90 -6.67 16.34
C LEU A 341 -6.78 -7.76 15.70
N PHE A 342 -6.18 -8.88 15.27
CA PHE A 342 -6.90 -10.01 14.70
C PHE A 342 -7.80 -10.69 15.74
N GLU A 343 -7.33 -10.72 17.00
CA GLU A 343 -8.12 -11.22 18.12
C GLU A 343 -9.38 -10.39 18.34
N ASP A 344 -9.25 -9.06 18.29
CA ASP A 344 -10.40 -8.14 18.35
C ASP A 344 -11.29 -8.24 17.10
N TYR A 345 -10.71 -8.46 15.92
CA TYR A 345 -11.46 -8.71 14.69
C TYR A 345 -12.40 -9.91 14.85
N PHE A 346 -11.92 -11.06 15.31
CA PHE A 346 -12.79 -12.23 15.47
C PHE A 346 -13.84 -12.05 16.56
N LYS A 347 -13.52 -11.35 17.66
CA LYS A 347 -14.49 -11.05 18.73
C LYS A 347 -15.61 -10.13 18.27
N LEU A 348 -15.32 -9.19 17.38
CA LEU A 348 -16.25 -8.16 16.94
C LEU A 348 -16.96 -8.49 15.61
N LEU A 349 -16.42 -9.43 14.82
CA LEU A 349 -17.01 -9.84 13.54
C LEU A 349 -18.48 -10.29 13.68
N PRO A 350 -18.89 -11.02 14.74
CA PRO A 350 -20.29 -11.41 14.90
C PRO A 350 -21.25 -10.26 15.07
N GLU A 351 -20.87 -9.23 15.83
CA GLU A 351 -21.66 -8.02 15.99
C GLU A 351 -21.66 -7.20 14.70
N TYR A 352 -20.51 -7.10 14.02
CA TYR A 352 -20.39 -6.32 12.80
C TYR A 352 -21.25 -6.88 11.66
N GLN A 353 -21.17 -8.19 11.42
CA GLN A 353 -21.82 -8.86 10.29
C GLN A 353 -23.10 -9.61 10.68
N GLN A 354 -23.51 -9.56 11.95
CA GLN A 354 -24.71 -10.21 12.48
C GLN A 354 -24.70 -11.72 12.18
N ILE A 355 -23.57 -12.38 12.47
CA ILE A 355 -23.32 -13.79 12.14
C ILE A 355 -22.39 -14.48 13.15
N GLU A 356 -22.69 -15.71 13.52
CA GLU A 356 -21.80 -16.49 14.39
C GLU A 356 -20.57 -17.00 13.63
N LEU A 357 -19.39 -17.00 14.27
CA LEU A 357 -18.15 -17.44 13.64
C LEU A 357 -18.21 -18.89 13.14
N ASN A 358 -18.95 -19.76 13.84
CA ASN A 358 -19.10 -21.17 13.47
C ASN A 358 -19.94 -21.38 12.20
N GLN A 359 -20.62 -20.34 11.70
CA GLN A 359 -21.34 -20.37 10.42
C GLN A 359 -20.43 -20.00 9.26
N LEU A 360 -19.23 -19.48 9.54
CA LEU A 360 -18.27 -19.04 8.54
C LEU A 360 -17.27 -20.14 8.20
N THR A 361 -16.98 -20.29 6.92
CA THR A 361 -15.83 -21.07 6.45
C THR A 361 -14.78 -20.10 5.93
N PHE A 362 -13.76 -19.85 6.74
CA PHE A 362 -12.64 -18.97 6.39
C PHE A 362 -11.81 -19.58 5.26
N LYS A 363 -11.67 -18.83 4.16
CA LYS A 363 -10.91 -19.23 2.98
C LYS A 363 -9.51 -18.64 3.01
N ARG A 364 -9.39 -17.38 3.45
CA ARG A 364 -8.14 -16.62 3.45
C ARG A 364 -8.07 -15.67 4.64
N ALA A 365 -6.85 -15.36 5.06
CA ALA A 365 -6.56 -14.32 6.03
C ALA A 365 -5.67 -13.25 5.41
N LEU A 366 -5.88 -12.02 5.87
CA LEU A 366 -5.37 -10.80 5.26
C LEU A 366 -4.86 -9.93 6.40
N PHE A 367 -3.59 -9.53 6.37
CA PHE A 367 -3.02 -8.69 7.42
C PHE A 367 -1.78 -7.95 6.94
N GLY A 368 -1.49 -6.82 7.58
CA GLY A 368 -0.35 -5.99 7.23
C GLY A 368 -0.46 -4.60 7.82
N PHE A 369 0.59 -3.82 7.61
CA PHE A 369 0.64 -2.44 8.07
C PHE A 369 1.26 -1.54 7.03
N PHE A 370 0.72 -0.33 6.92
CA PHE A 370 1.09 0.65 5.91
C PHE A 370 1.69 1.88 6.58
N PRO A 371 3.02 2.07 6.49
CA PRO A 371 3.66 3.27 6.98
C PRO A 371 3.29 4.47 6.10
N CYS A 372 2.99 5.60 6.76
CA CYS A 372 2.62 6.85 6.13
C CYS A 372 3.57 7.97 6.56
N TYR A 373 4.03 8.76 5.61
CA TYR A 373 4.98 9.85 5.83
C TYR A 373 4.39 11.16 5.30
N LYS A 374 4.43 12.23 6.10
CA LYS A 374 3.91 13.54 5.68
C LYS A 374 4.68 14.11 4.50
N ASN A 375 5.99 13.83 4.48
CA ASN A 375 6.87 14.15 3.35
C ASN A 375 6.76 13.04 2.29
N SER A 376 5.58 12.91 1.70
CA SER A 376 5.28 12.05 0.56
C SER A 376 4.50 12.83 -0.51
N PRO A 377 4.65 12.54 -1.81
CA PRO A 377 5.50 11.50 -2.40
C PRO A 377 7.00 11.68 -2.11
N LEU A 378 7.73 10.57 -1.99
CA LEU A 378 9.15 10.59 -1.67
C LEU A 378 9.96 11.12 -2.87
N LYS A 379 10.71 12.20 -2.66
CA LYS A 379 11.73 12.66 -3.60
C LYS A 379 13.00 11.86 -3.37
N MET A 380 13.33 10.95 -4.29
CA MET A 380 14.56 10.17 -4.20
C MET A 380 15.78 11.12 -4.23
N PRO A 381 16.79 10.92 -3.36
CA PRO A 381 17.94 11.81 -3.26
C PRO A 381 19.00 11.54 -4.34
N TRP A 382 18.75 10.64 -5.29
CA TRP A 382 19.74 10.20 -6.27
C TRP A 382 19.30 10.43 -7.71
N ASN A 383 20.27 10.69 -8.59
CA ASN A 383 20.07 10.68 -10.03
C ASN A 383 19.67 9.27 -10.49
N ARG A 384 18.91 9.18 -11.59
CA ARG A 384 18.57 7.93 -12.29
C ARG A 384 17.80 6.91 -11.44
N VAL A 385 17.17 7.34 -10.34
CA VAL A 385 16.33 6.50 -9.47
C VAL A 385 14.96 7.14 -9.31
N LEU A 386 13.90 6.40 -9.62
CA LEU A 386 12.51 6.83 -9.47
C LEU A 386 11.73 5.79 -8.66
N ALA A 387 10.93 6.22 -7.68
CA ALA A 387 9.99 5.32 -7.03
C ALA A 387 8.58 5.44 -7.64
N VAL A 388 7.89 4.31 -7.75
CA VAL A 388 6.50 4.19 -8.19
C VAL A 388 5.71 3.25 -7.27
N GLY A 389 4.39 3.16 -7.45
CA GLY A 389 3.53 2.37 -6.58
C GLY A 389 3.72 2.73 -5.10
N ASP A 390 3.65 1.73 -4.22
CA ASP A 390 3.76 1.93 -2.78
C ASP A 390 5.13 2.45 -2.33
N SER A 391 6.21 2.21 -3.11
CA SER A 391 7.54 2.76 -2.82
C SER A 391 7.57 4.29 -2.94
N SER A 392 6.73 4.87 -3.80
CA SER A 392 6.65 6.33 -3.95
C SER A 392 5.97 7.03 -2.78
N GLY A 393 5.12 6.31 -2.02
CA GLY A 393 4.28 6.91 -1.00
C GLY A 393 3.19 7.83 -1.55
N ASN A 394 2.82 7.68 -2.82
CA ASN A 394 1.86 8.53 -3.53
C ASN A 394 0.38 8.13 -3.34
N GLN A 395 0.11 7.16 -2.47
CA GLN A 395 -1.23 6.73 -2.08
C GLN A 395 -1.82 7.62 -0.99
N SER A 396 -3.15 7.68 -0.94
CA SER A 396 -3.89 8.43 0.08
C SER A 396 -3.60 7.90 1.50
N PRO A 397 -3.36 8.78 2.49
CA PRO A 397 -3.20 8.41 3.89
C PRO A 397 -4.51 7.96 4.55
N LEU A 398 -5.66 8.10 3.88
CA LEU A 398 -6.94 7.57 4.34
C LEU A 398 -7.11 6.11 3.89
N SER A 399 -6.89 5.84 2.62
CA SER A 399 -7.28 4.58 2.03
C SER A 399 -6.14 3.56 1.92
N PHE A 400 -4.90 4.05 1.76
CA PHE A 400 -3.71 3.27 1.45
C PHE A 400 -3.85 2.35 0.22
N GLY A 401 -4.62 2.76 -0.78
CA GLY A 401 -4.80 2.02 -2.02
C GLY A 401 -3.64 2.19 -3.01
N GLY A 402 -2.63 1.33 -2.92
CA GLY A 402 -1.45 1.31 -3.81
C GLY A 402 -1.78 1.16 -5.29
N PHE A 403 -2.58 0.15 -5.65
CA PHE A 403 -3.02 -0.06 -7.03
C PHE A 403 -3.91 1.05 -7.56
N GLY A 404 -4.92 1.51 -6.81
CA GLY A 404 -5.78 2.62 -7.26
C GLY A 404 -4.94 3.86 -7.58
N ALA A 405 -4.01 4.21 -6.69
CA ALA A 405 -3.06 5.30 -6.92
C ALA A 405 -2.14 5.03 -8.13
N MET A 406 -1.63 3.81 -8.30
CA MET A 406 -0.78 3.45 -9.44
C MET A 406 -1.54 3.57 -10.77
N VAL A 407 -2.75 3.02 -10.84
CA VAL A 407 -3.64 3.04 -12.01
C VAL A 407 -4.00 4.49 -12.37
N ARG A 408 -4.44 5.29 -11.40
CA ARG A 408 -4.73 6.73 -11.56
C ARG A 408 -3.57 7.52 -12.17
N HIS A 409 -2.33 7.17 -11.79
CA HIS A 409 -1.13 7.86 -12.25
C HIS A 409 -0.41 7.17 -13.42
N LEU A 410 -0.92 6.05 -13.91
CA LEU A 410 -0.21 5.20 -14.86
C LEU A 410 0.08 5.92 -16.18
N GLN A 411 -0.92 6.61 -16.76
CA GLN A 411 -0.77 7.37 -18.00
C GLN A 411 0.30 8.46 -17.87
N ARG A 412 0.18 9.34 -16.86
CA ARG A 412 1.14 10.45 -16.67
C ARG A 412 2.56 9.97 -16.38
N LEU A 413 2.71 8.86 -15.66
CA LEU A 413 4.02 8.28 -15.37
C LEU A 413 4.62 7.64 -16.62
N THR A 414 3.81 6.95 -17.40
CA THR A 414 4.19 6.36 -18.69
C THR A 414 4.74 7.44 -19.63
N ASP A 415 3.98 8.51 -19.87
CA ASP A 415 4.42 9.59 -20.77
C ASP A 415 5.57 10.40 -20.18
N GLY A 416 5.57 10.59 -18.86
CA GLY A 416 6.61 11.35 -18.20
C GLY A 416 7.97 10.65 -18.18
N ILE A 417 7.99 9.33 -17.95
CA ILE A 417 9.21 8.53 -18.02
C ILE A 417 9.71 8.44 -19.46
N ASP A 418 8.80 8.26 -20.42
CA ASP A 418 9.12 8.26 -21.86
C ASP A 418 9.82 9.55 -22.30
N GLN A 419 9.26 10.70 -21.93
CA GLN A 419 9.88 12.00 -22.20
C GLN A 419 11.22 12.17 -21.46
N ALA A 420 11.32 11.73 -20.20
CA ALA A 420 12.56 11.80 -19.42
C ALA A 420 13.69 10.98 -20.08
N LEU A 421 13.39 9.77 -20.56
CA LEU A 421 14.34 8.92 -21.27
C LEU A 421 14.72 9.50 -22.64
N THR A 422 13.76 10.05 -23.38
CA THR A 422 13.97 10.66 -24.69
C THR A 422 14.88 11.89 -24.62
N THR A 423 14.75 12.69 -23.55
CA THR A 423 15.46 13.97 -23.38
C THR A 423 16.58 13.92 -22.34
N ASP A 424 16.92 12.72 -21.88
CA ASP A 424 17.89 12.40 -20.80
C ASP A 424 17.72 13.24 -19.52
N GLN A 425 16.47 13.53 -19.15
CA GLN A 425 16.10 14.25 -17.92
C GLN A 425 16.04 13.31 -16.72
N LEU A 426 17.17 12.64 -16.45
CA LEU A 426 17.32 11.59 -15.43
C LEU A 426 18.06 12.07 -14.17
N SER A 427 18.17 13.39 -13.98
CA SER A 427 18.68 13.97 -12.73
C SER A 427 17.67 13.80 -11.59
N GLN A 428 18.16 13.85 -10.36
CA GLN A 428 17.34 13.85 -9.15
C GLN A 428 16.21 14.89 -9.23
N ASN A 429 16.55 16.13 -9.63
CA ASN A 429 15.60 17.23 -9.73
C ASN A 429 14.55 16.98 -10.82
N ALA A 430 14.98 16.51 -12.00
CA ALA A 430 14.07 16.22 -13.10
C ALA A 430 13.10 15.08 -12.77
N LEU A 431 13.61 13.96 -12.23
CA LEU A 431 12.79 12.81 -11.85
C LEU A 431 11.84 13.12 -10.69
N SER A 432 12.22 14.03 -9.78
CA SER A 432 11.33 14.44 -8.69
C SER A 432 10.02 15.08 -9.16
N LEU A 433 9.99 15.62 -10.38
CA LEU A 433 8.79 16.21 -10.96
C LEU A 433 7.77 15.16 -11.44
N LEU A 434 8.19 13.90 -11.59
CA LEU A 434 7.27 12.76 -11.84
C LEU A 434 6.53 12.32 -10.57
N GLN A 435 6.98 12.75 -9.39
CA GLN A 435 6.30 12.51 -8.12
C GLN A 435 6.10 13.85 -7.39
N PRO A 436 5.26 14.73 -7.96
CA PRO A 436 5.11 16.09 -7.45
C PRO A 436 4.42 16.11 -6.09
N TYR A 437 4.57 17.23 -5.40
CA TYR A 437 3.75 17.53 -4.23
C TYR A 437 2.27 17.59 -4.64
N GLN A 438 1.41 16.88 -3.89
CA GLN A 438 -0.03 16.83 -4.14
C GLN A 438 -0.79 17.43 -2.95
N PRO A 439 -1.24 18.71 -3.03
CA PRO A 439 -2.11 19.32 -2.03
C PRO A 439 -3.39 18.53 -1.78
N SER A 440 -4.03 18.01 -2.83
CA SER A 440 -5.22 17.16 -2.78
C SER A 440 -5.07 15.96 -1.85
N LEU A 441 -3.92 15.28 -1.89
CA LEU A 441 -3.59 14.23 -0.93
C LEU A 441 -3.16 14.80 0.41
N SER A 442 -2.36 15.86 0.43
CA SER A 442 -1.81 16.40 1.68
C SER A 442 -2.86 16.96 2.63
N VAL A 443 -3.96 17.52 2.13
CA VAL A 443 -5.08 17.97 2.97
C VAL A 443 -5.77 16.81 3.70
N THR A 444 -5.67 15.58 3.19
CA THR A 444 -6.26 14.39 3.84
C THR A 444 -5.56 14.00 5.13
N TRP A 445 -4.34 14.49 5.39
CA TRP A 445 -3.63 14.26 6.65
C TRP A 445 -4.38 14.73 7.88
N LEU A 446 -5.10 15.85 7.78
CA LEU A 446 -5.90 16.36 8.89
C LEU A 446 -7.05 15.39 9.21
N PHE A 447 -7.70 14.86 8.18
CA PHE A 447 -8.77 13.88 8.31
C PHE A 447 -8.25 12.60 8.96
N GLN A 448 -7.16 12.02 8.46
CA GLN A 448 -6.56 10.84 9.09
C GLN A 448 -6.17 11.11 10.54
N ARG A 449 -5.54 12.26 10.83
CA ARG A 449 -5.17 12.62 12.20
C ARG A 449 -6.39 12.73 13.11
N SER A 450 -7.50 13.27 12.62
CA SER A 450 -8.78 13.32 13.35
C SER A 450 -9.48 11.96 13.51
N MET A 451 -9.06 10.95 12.73
CA MET A 451 -9.47 9.55 12.86
C MET A 451 -8.52 8.72 13.74
N SER A 452 -7.52 9.36 14.37
CA SER A 452 -6.54 8.72 15.24
C SER A 452 -6.50 9.37 16.61
N VAL A 453 -5.93 8.67 17.59
CA VAL A 453 -5.69 9.18 18.95
C VAL A 453 -4.29 8.79 19.40
N GLY A 454 -3.56 9.72 20.00
CA GLY A 454 -2.22 9.46 20.56
C GLY A 454 -2.29 8.54 21.78
N ILE A 455 -1.22 7.79 22.05
CA ILE A 455 -1.23 6.79 23.13
C ILE A 455 -1.53 7.40 24.51
N GLN A 456 -1.07 8.63 24.76
CA GLN A 456 -1.31 9.39 26.01
C GLN A 456 -2.46 10.40 25.91
N GLN A 457 -3.18 10.41 24.79
CA GLN A 457 -4.23 11.39 24.55
C GLN A 457 -5.56 10.87 25.09
N THR A 458 -6.27 11.73 25.80
CA THR A 458 -7.60 11.43 26.34
C THR A 458 -8.63 12.26 25.61
N ILE A 459 -9.52 11.62 24.86
CA ILE A 459 -10.68 12.23 24.22
C ILE A 459 -11.93 11.43 24.59
N ASN A 460 -13.12 12.00 24.34
CA ASN A 460 -14.36 11.24 24.51
C ASN A 460 -14.34 9.99 23.59
N PRO A 461 -14.63 8.78 24.11
CA PRO A 461 -14.60 7.54 23.32
C PRO A 461 -15.46 7.55 22.05
N GLU A 462 -16.51 8.38 22.00
CA GLU A 462 -17.40 8.52 20.83
C GLU A 462 -17.02 9.68 19.92
N GLN A 463 -15.99 10.46 20.25
CA GLN A 463 -15.67 11.70 19.54
C GLN A 463 -15.38 11.48 18.04
N ILE A 464 -14.64 10.41 17.70
CA ILE A 464 -14.29 10.12 16.31
C ILE A 464 -15.52 9.65 15.54
N ASN A 465 -16.33 8.77 16.13
CA ASN A 465 -17.61 8.35 15.53
C ASN A 465 -18.53 9.55 15.27
N GLN A 466 -18.72 10.43 16.27
CA GLN A 466 -19.54 11.63 16.13
C GLN A 466 -19.02 12.54 15.00
N LEU A 467 -17.71 12.75 14.93
CA LEU A 467 -17.08 13.53 13.86
C LEU A 467 -17.39 12.95 12.48
N LEU A 468 -17.22 11.64 12.31
CA LEU A 468 -17.44 10.97 11.02
C LEU A 468 -18.92 10.97 10.64
N THR A 469 -19.82 10.65 11.58
CA THR A 469 -21.26 10.74 11.39
C THR A 469 -21.65 12.11 10.86
N THR A 470 -21.20 13.18 11.53
CA THR A 470 -21.52 14.55 11.12
C THR A 470 -20.95 14.89 9.74
N VAL A 471 -19.65 14.67 9.51
CA VAL A 471 -19.01 15.07 8.24
C VAL A 471 -19.63 14.34 7.05
N PHE A 472 -19.86 13.03 7.16
CA PHE A 472 -20.44 12.27 6.04
C PHE A 472 -21.92 12.58 5.81
N GLN A 473 -22.71 12.88 6.85
CA GLN A 473 -24.08 13.38 6.67
C GLN A 473 -24.10 14.74 5.96
N GLU A 474 -23.19 15.64 6.29
CA GLU A 474 -23.09 16.93 5.62
C GLU A 474 -22.68 16.76 4.14
N MET A 475 -21.75 15.84 3.85
CA MET A 475 -21.37 15.47 2.48
C MET A 475 -22.53 14.82 1.70
N GLU A 476 -23.29 13.91 2.32
CA GLU A 476 -24.47 13.29 1.69
C GLU A 476 -25.49 14.34 1.26
N GLN A 477 -25.81 15.28 2.17
CA GLN A 477 -26.73 16.37 1.85
C GLN A 477 -26.19 17.35 0.80
N LEU A 478 -24.86 17.43 0.63
CA LEU A 478 -24.21 18.20 -0.44
C LEU A 478 -24.23 17.47 -1.79
N GLY A 479 -24.50 16.16 -1.80
CA GLY A 479 -24.76 15.36 -2.99
C GLY A 479 -23.55 14.58 -3.52
N GLU A 480 -23.83 13.71 -4.49
CA GLU A 480 -22.84 12.79 -5.09
C GLU A 480 -21.57 13.47 -5.67
N PRO A 481 -21.63 14.66 -6.31
CA PRO A 481 -20.43 15.33 -6.83
C PRO A 481 -19.40 15.73 -5.77
N ILE A 482 -19.80 15.72 -4.48
CA ILE A 482 -18.91 15.99 -3.34
C ILE A 482 -18.54 14.67 -2.66
N LEU A 483 -19.52 13.80 -2.41
CA LEU A 483 -19.30 12.56 -1.68
C LEU A 483 -18.49 11.52 -2.46
N LYS A 484 -18.84 11.23 -3.72
CA LYS A 484 -18.20 10.14 -4.50
C LYS A 484 -16.69 10.38 -4.73
N PRO A 485 -16.25 11.56 -5.20
CA PRO A 485 -14.83 11.80 -5.41
C PRO A 485 -14.04 11.65 -4.11
N PHE A 486 -14.56 12.13 -2.98
CA PHE A 486 -13.91 12.00 -1.67
C PHE A 486 -13.70 10.53 -1.27
N LEU A 487 -14.70 9.67 -1.49
CA LEU A 487 -14.59 8.23 -1.22
C LEU A 487 -13.62 7.50 -2.18
N GLN A 488 -13.26 8.13 -3.30
CA GLN A 488 -12.27 7.66 -4.28
C GLN A 488 -10.93 8.40 -4.12
N ASP A 489 -10.65 8.95 -2.94
CA ASP A 489 -9.45 9.73 -2.60
C ASP A 489 -9.21 10.99 -3.44
N VAL A 490 -10.25 11.55 -4.02
CA VAL A 490 -10.17 12.79 -4.81
C VAL A 490 -10.71 13.94 -4.00
N VAL A 491 -9.78 14.75 -3.48
CA VAL A 491 -10.13 15.98 -2.78
C VAL A 491 -9.96 17.19 -3.69
N ARG A 492 -11.08 17.84 -3.99
CA ARG A 492 -11.13 19.11 -4.74
C ARG A 492 -11.33 20.28 -3.79
N PHE A 493 -10.75 21.43 -4.13
CA PHE A 493 -10.86 22.65 -3.33
C PHE A 493 -12.33 23.01 -3.03
N SER A 494 -13.15 23.15 -4.08
CA SER A 494 -14.55 23.57 -3.96
C SER A 494 -15.40 22.62 -3.12
N ALA A 495 -15.21 21.30 -3.30
CA ALA A 495 -15.90 20.28 -2.53
C ALA A 495 -15.51 20.35 -1.04
N LEU A 496 -14.20 20.41 -0.76
CA LEU A 496 -13.67 20.53 0.59
C LEU A 496 -14.15 21.81 1.29
N THR A 497 -14.10 22.96 0.61
CA THR A 497 -14.59 24.23 1.15
C THR A 497 -16.08 24.14 1.52
N GLN A 498 -16.91 23.60 0.63
CA GLN A 498 -18.34 23.44 0.89
C GLN A 498 -18.61 22.55 2.10
N THR A 499 -17.96 21.39 2.19
CA THR A 499 -18.11 20.49 3.35
C THR A 499 -17.66 21.16 4.64
N LEU A 500 -16.50 21.82 4.66
CA LEU A 500 -15.99 22.48 5.84
C LEU A 500 -16.87 23.64 6.29
N SER A 501 -17.29 24.51 5.36
CA SER A 501 -18.17 25.63 5.65
C SER A 501 -19.52 25.16 6.18
N LYS A 502 -20.11 24.14 5.55
CA LYS A 502 -21.39 23.59 6.00
C LYS A 502 -21.28 22.97 7.39
N THR A 503 -20.24 22.16 7.64
CA THR A 503 -19.97 21.57 8.95
C THR A 503 -19.74 22.65 10.02
N ALA A 504 -19.00 23.72 9.69
CA ALA A 504 -18.73 24.81 10.62
C ALA A 504 -19.99 25.60 11.03
N ILE A 505 -20.91 25.81 10.08
CA ILE A 505 -22.16 26.53 10.32
C ILE A 505 -23.15 25.66 11.09
N SER A 506 -23.35 24.41 10.67
CA SER A 506 -24.30 23.48 11.28
C SER A 506 -23.83 22.96 12.64
N HIS A 507 -22.52 22.76 12.82
CA HIS A 507 -21.93 22.09 13.99
C HIS A 507 -20.70 22.83 14.54
N PRO A 508 -20.80 24.10 14.95
CA PRO A 508 -19.64 24.90 15.37
C PRO A 508 -18.87 24.30 16.56
N GLY A 509 -19.57 23.60 17.46
CA GLY A 509 -18.97 22.90 18.59
C GLY A 509 -18.01 21.76 18.19
N LEU A 510 -18.16 21.19 16.99
CA LEU A 510 -17.32 20.10 16.50
C LEU A 510 -15.88 20.58 16.26
N ILE A 511 -15.71 21.78 15.69
CA ILE A 511 -14.40 22.36 15.41
C ILE A 511 -13.57 22.51 16.70
N PHE A 512 -14.20 22.99 17.78
CA PHE A 512 -13.54 23.13 19.07
C PHE A 512 -13.08 21.80 19.67
N LYS A 513 -13.78 20.69 19.38
CA LYS A 513 -13.38 19.33 19.81
C LYS A 513 -12.21 18.77 19.00
N ILE A 514 -12.08 19.15 17.73
CA ILE A 514 -11.01 18.66 16.84
C ILE A 514 -9.65 19.30 17.18
N ILE A 515 -9.62 20.58 17.59
CA ILE A 515 -8.38 21.31 17.89
C ILE A 515 -7.48 20.58 18.90
N PRO A 516 -7.94 20.17 20.10
CA PRO A 516 -7.10 19.42 21.05
C PRO A 516 -6.75 18.02 20.55
N GLN A 517 -7.54 17.45 19.63
CA GLN A 517 -7.27 16.14 19.05
C GLN A 517 -6.11 16.19 18.06
N VAL A 518 -6.17 17.13 17.11
CA VAL A 518 -5.24 17.22 15.98
C VAL A 518 -4.01 18.08 16.29
N GLY A 519 -4.17 19.08 17.16
CA GLY A 519 -3.14 20.02 17.57
C GLY A 519 -3.04 21.24 16.67
N LEU A 520 -2.74 22.40 17.27
CA LEU A 520 -2.71 23.70 16.58
C LEU A 520 -1.67 23.76 15.46
N ILE A 521 -0.48 23.18 15.67
CA ILE A 521 0.59 23.14 14.66
C ILE A 521 0.13 22.37 13.41
N SER A 522 -0.55 21.23 13.60
CA SER A 522 -1.10 20.42 12.50
C SER A 522 -2.13 21.20 11.70
N LEU A 523 -3.00 21.98 12.37
CA LEU A 523 -3.99 22.84 11.72
C LEU A 523 -3.33 23.95 10.90
N ILE A 524 -2.31 24.63 11.45
CA ILE A 524 -1.57 25.67 10.74
C ILE A 524 -0.91 25.09 9.49
N ASN A 525 -0.20 23.97 9.61
CA ASN A 525 0.42 23.30 8.47
C ASN A 525 -0.62 22.87 7.42
N TRP A 526 -1.79 22.39 7.87
CA TRP A 526 -2.88 22.03 6.98
C TRP A 526 -3.43 23.23 6.18
N THR A 527 -3.48 24.44 6.76
CA THR A 527 -3.91 25.63 6.01
C THR A 527 -3.01 25.93 4.81
N ILE A 528 -1.71 25.62 4.89
CA ILE A 528 -0.78 25.74 3.76
C ILE A 528 -1.17 24.76 2.65
N HIS A 529 -1.50 23.52 2.99
CA HIS A 529 -1.97 22.53 2.01
C HIS A 529 -3.30 22.95 1.38
N TYR A 530 -4.23 23.45 2.18
CA TYR A 530 -5.54 23.95 1.72
C TYR A 530 -5.40 25.14 0.76
N TRP A 531 -4.53 26.11 1.07
CA TRP A 531 -4.26 27.23 0.16
C TRP A 531 -3.61 26.78 -1.15
N ASN A 532 -2.64 25.86 -1.09
CA ASN A 532 -2.02 25.30 -2.30
C ASN A 532 -3.04 24.52 -3.14
N LEU A 533 -3.99 23.83 -2.51
CA LEU A 533 -5.08 23.15 -3.23
C LEU A 533 -5.93 24.14 -4.03
N GLY A 534 -6.30 25.27 -3.43
CA GLY A 534 -6.99 26.37 -4.13
C GLY A 534 -6.13 26.98 -5.24
N LEU A 535 -4.84 27.22 -4.97
CA LEU A 535 -3.90 27.75 -5.94
C LEU A 535 -3.76 26.81 -7.16
N TYR A 536 -3.57 25.50 -6.94
CA TYR A 536 -3.42 24.52 -8.01
C TYR A 536 -4.69 24.41 -8.85
N THR A 537 -5.87 24.47 -8.20
CA THR A 537 -7.18 24.50 -8.88
C THR A 537 -7.29 25.67 -9.86
N GLY A 538 -6.76 26.85 -9.50
CA GLY A 538 -6.74 28.02 -10.38
C GLY A 538 -5.62 27.99 -11.44
N LEU A 539 -4.43 27.50 -11.09
CA LEU A 539 -3.27 27.47 -11.99
C LEU A 539 -3.41 26.45 -13.12
N TYR A 540 -3.97 25.26 -12.86
CA TYR A 540 -4.08 24.21 -13.88
C TYR A 540 -4.81 24.66 -15.17
N PRO A 541 -6.04 25.22 -15.12
CA PRO A 541 -6.72 25.65 -16.35
C PRO A 541 -5.96 26.78 -17.06
N LEU A 542 -5.36 27.72 -16.32
CA LEU A 542 -4.55 28.80 -16.90
C LEU A 542 -3.29 28.28 -17.58
N ALA A 543 -2.64 27.29 -17.00
CA ALA A 543 -1.46 26.67 -17.57
C ALA A 543 -1.78 25.86 -18.82
N LYS A 544 -2.92 25.17 -18.82
CA LYS A 544 -3.40 24.37 -19.94
C LYS A 544 -3.73 25.25 -21.16
N THR A 545 -4.28 26.44 -20.98
CA THR A 545 -4.53 27.36 -22.12
C THR A 545 -3.25 27.85 -22.79
N LEU A 546 -2.12 27.81 -22.08
CA LEU A 546 -0.80 28.16 -22.62
C LEU A 546 -0.11 27.02 -23.36
N GLU A 547 -0.65 25.79 -23.32
CA GLU A 547 -0.05 24.59 -23.95
C GLU A 547 0.43 24.80 -25.41
N PRO A 548 -0.34 25.46 -26.30
CA PRO A 548 0.11 25.68 -27.69
C PRO A 548 1.39 26.51 -27.81
N MET A 549 1.71 27.33 -26.81
CA MET A 549 2.95 28.10 -26.76
C MET A 549 4.13 27.21 -26.38
N PHE A 550 3.94 26.32 -25.39
CA PHE A 550 4.99 25.43 -24.89
C PHE A 550 5.32 24.31 -25.87
N ASN A 551 4.37 23.86 -26.70
CA ASN A 551 4.59 22.86 -27.75
C ASN A 551 5.59 23.29 -28.84
N LYS A 552 5.96 24.57 -28.88
CA LYS A 552 6.99 25.11 -29.79
C LYS A 552 8.40 25.12 -29.20
N LEU A 553 8.54 24.83 -27.91
CA LEU A 553 9.84 24.81 -27.22
C LEU A 553 10.61 23.52 -27.50
N PRO A 554 11.93 23.47 -27.22
CA PRO A 554 12.69 22.23 -27.25
C PRO A 554 12.07 21.16 -26.35
N LEU A 555 12.21 19.88 -26.73
CA LEU A 555 11.61 18.74 -26.00
C LEU A 555 12.00 18.73 -24.51
N SER A 556 13.22 19.11 -24.17
CA SER A 556 13.66 19.22 -22.77
C SER A 556 12.86 20.26 -21.98
N SER A 557 12.50 21.39 -22.58
CA SER A 557 11.64 22.41 -21.95
C SER A 557 10.18 21.94 -21.87
N GLN A 558 9.71 21.21 -22.89
CA GLN A 558 8.37 20.61 -22.87
C GLN A 558 8.22 19.63 -21.71
N TYR A 559 9.26 18.81 -21.43
CA TYR A 559 9.26 17.91 -20.28
C TYR A 559 8.91 18.67 -18.99
N TYR A 560 9.62 19.76 -18.68
CA TYR A 560 9.35 20.53 -17.46
C TYR A 560 7.94 21.14 -17.45
N TYR A 561 7.49 21.70 -18.57
CA TYR A 561 6.14 22.25 -18.68
C TYR A 561 5.08 21.19 -18.38
N TYR A 562 5.16 20.01 -19.00
CA TYR A 562 4.19 18.94 -18.80
C TYR A 562 4.21 18.39 -17.38
N ARG A 563 5.39 18.24 -16.75
CA ARG A 563 5.46 17.83 -15.35
C ARG A 563 4.82 18.84 -14.39
N TRP A 564 4.96 20.15 -14.67
CA TRP A 564 4.32 21.19 -13.86
C TRP A 564 2.81 21.22 -14.07
N LEU A 565 2.36 21.06 -15.32
CA LEU A 565 0.94 20.96 -15.65
C LEU A 565 0.28 19.76 -14.97
N GLU A 566 0.92 18.59 -14.99
CA GLU A 566 0.48 17.39 -14.29
C GLU A 566 0.46 17.58 -12.77
N ALA A 567 1.49 18.21 -12.20
CA ALA A 567 1.53 18.53 -10.77
C ALA A 567 0.31 19.35 -10.35
N TRP A 568 -0.10 20.33 -11.16
CA TRP A 568 -1.29 21.12 -10.90
C TRP A 568 -2.58 20.33 -11.10
N LYS A 569 -2.70 19.53 -12.18
CA LYS A 569 -3.88 18.71 -12.47
C LYS A 569 -4.20 17.71 -11.35
N TYR A 570 -3.20 16.91 -10.97
CA TYR A 570 -3.35 15.84 -9.99
C TYR A 570 -3.35 16.39 -8.56
N GLY A 571 -2.51 17.40 -8.30
CA GLY A 571 -2.46 18.08 -7.01
C GLY A 571 -3.72 18.90 -6.67
N SER A 572 -4.58 19.22 -7.67
CA SER A 572 -5.89 19.85 -7.47
C SER A 572 -7.08 18.87 -7.43
N GLY A 573 -6.87 17.60 -7.76
CA GLY A 573 -7.95 16.61 -7.92
C GLY A 573 -8.79 16.81 -9.20
N GLN A 574 -8.29 17.57 -10.18
CA GLN A 574 -8.93 17.79 -11.49
C GLN A 574 -8.65 16.67 -12.50
N ASP A 575 -7.98 15.61 -12.07
CA ASP A 575 -7.76 14.38 -12.82
C ASP A 575 -8.90 13.36 -12.68
N TYR A 576 -9.92 13.66 -11.89
CA TYR A 576 -11.13 12.84 -11.78
C TYR A 576 -12.17 13.09 -12.88
N ASP A 577 -12.07 14.22 -13.58
CA ASP A 577 -12.97 14.55 -14.71
C ASP A 577 -12.47 13.98 -16.04
#